data_AF-A0A1H3JM67-F1
#
_entry.id   AF-A0A1H3JM67-F1
#
_cell.length_a   1.000
_cell.length_b   1.000
_cell.length_c   1.000
_cell.angle_alpha   90.00
_cell.angle_beta   90.00
_cell.angle_gamma   90.00
#
_symmetry.space_group_name_H-M   'P 1'
#
loop_
_entity.id
_entity.type
_entity.pdbx_description
1 polymer ?
#
loop_
_entity_poly.entity_id
_entity_poly.type
_entity_poly.pdbx_seq_one_letter_code
_entity_poly.pdbx_strand_id
1 'polypeptide(L)'
;MTLSRRAASLFTGLLLLAAGSHAQTAPGQPTLDEQKVQVWCAAVRYVYDDNGRGNLKDKLNCGGSLKAFENSIKADSQKVYSLLYQPLEGRGTMYKGLGSNESRLQKLTSEIVARLKSSAARRGDPARMERLTTLETALNSYVNSGTPIGNLAGAEPAAENAGTTTDLDETTAAAPADAGPAEAGLDAAAPTASGVGESVMGKLFAPLALILGLLALVLFWLLNRKVSALADRVGRHRADIDAVKLGGGAGSGSADHLTPAQRREVEKLVTQRVAEAVGQNRNKPAGTAAATPARPEAAAPAARPVPAAAPETRVAEAPVSLSEVSAPPMATPAGSPAAAPRDEFESLVPPVQLPQPIAAPAPPVEPAGPAQYTRYVKVPVNGAFSEYDLSDEPQHDSIYEIHFDPQWPELATFNVTPNPAIHAYAIQSAQYSLREACRYQQPSSPVTRIVTEEEGVLRKVAGSWQIEQKAAIRFE
;
A
#
# COMPACT_ATOMS: atom_id res chain seq x y z
N MET A 1 54.26 11.07 9.43
CA MET A 1 53.13 12.01 9.27
C MET A 1 51.87 11.36 9.83
N THR A 2 51.27 11.92 10.89
CA THR A 2 50.25 11.25 11.72
C THR A 2 48.97 12.09 11.88
N LEU A 3 48.51 12.71 10.78
CA LEU A 3 47.33 13.58 10.73
C LEU A 3 46.35 13.05 9.69
N SER A 4 45.41 12.19 10.09
CA SER A 4 44.31 11.73 9.20
C SER A 4 43.13 11.10 9.96
N ARG A 5 43.41 10.26 10.98
CA ARG A 5 42.37 9.42 11.64
C ARG A 5 41.20 10.17 12.32
N ARG A 6 41.31 11.49 12.57
CA ARG A 6 40.21 12.31 13.12
C ARG A 6 39.25 12.88 12.06
N ALA A 7 39.62 12.87 10.78
CA ALA A 7 38.73 13.35 9.71
C ALA A 7 37.69 12.29 9.29
N ALA A 8 38.06 11.00 9.32
CA ALA A 8 37.21 9.92 8.86
C ALA A 8 35.91 9.73 9.69
N SER A 9 35.99 9.88 11.02
CA SER A 9 34.83 9.66 11.91
C SER A 9 33.74 10.74 11.80
N LEU A 10 34.07 11.94 11.33
CA LEU A 10 33.09 13.01 11.09
C LEU A 10 32.27 12.76 9.81
N PHE A 11 32.85 12.13 8.80
CA PHE A 11 32.14 11.78 7.56
C PHE A 11 31.15 10.63 7.75
N THR A 12 31.50 9.60 8.53
CA THR A 12 30.58 8.46 8.79
C THR A 12 29.33 8.88 9.56
N GLY A 13 29.46 9.86 10.46
CA GLY A 13 28.33 10.41 11.21
C GLY A 13 27.36 11.26 10.39
N LEU A 14 27.76 11.72 9.20
CA LEU A 14 26.92 12.53 8.30
C LEU A 14 26.05 11.66 7.37
N LEU A 15 26.56 10.49 6.97
CA LEU A 15 25.88 9.57 6.04
C LEU A 15 24.72 8.77 6.68
N LEU A 16 24.78 8.51 7.99
CA LEU A 16 23.72 7.82 8.73
C LEU A 16 22.40 8.63 8.87
N LEU A 17 22.40 9.91 8.51
CA LEU A 17 21.21 10.77 8.54
C LEU A 17 20.41 10.77 7.22
N ALA A 18 20.94 10.19 6.14
CA ALA A 18 20.32 10.27 4.80
C ALA A 18 19.41 9.06 4.44
N ALA A 19 19.50 7.95 5.18
CA ALA A 19 18.82 6.69 4.86
C ALA A 19 17.36 6.59 5.38
N GLY A 20 16.87 7.61 6.08
CA GLY A 20 15.51 7.65 6.65
C GLY A 20 14.43 8.21 5.71
N SER A 21 14.73 8.39 4.43
CA SER A 21 13.87 9.05 3.44
C SER A 21 12.72 8.15 2.95
N HIS A 22 11.86 7.70 3.88
CA HIS A 22 10.44 7.73 3.56
C HIS A 22 10.14 9.15 3.07
N ALA A 23 9.42 9.31 1.96
CA ALA A 23 9.05 10.63 1.46
C ALA A 23 8.27 11.36 2.57
N GLN A 24 8.97 12.24 3.31
CA GLN A 24 8.38 12.96 4.43
C GLN A 24 7.35 13.89 3.81
N THR A 25 6.08 13.51 3.94
CA THR A 25 4.94 14.35 3.56
C THR A 25 5.19 15.71 4.19
N ALA A 26 5.16 16.77 3.36
CA ALA A 26 5.56 18.10 3.80
C ALA A 26 4.85 18.43 5.13
N PRO A 27 5.59 18.76 6.21
CA PRO A 27 5.04 18.75 7.56
C PRO A 27 3.78 19.60 7.67
N GLY A 28 2.64 18.95 7.94
CA GLY A 28 1.30 19.53 7.90
C GLY A 28 0.36 18.93 6.84
N GLN A 29 0.86 18.14 5.88
CA GLN A 29 0.03 17.34 4.97
C GLN A 29 -0.35 16.00 5.62
N PRO A 30 -1.64 15.62 5.65
CA PRO A 30 -2.06 14.35 6.24
C PRO A 30 -1.53 13.16 5.42
N THR A 31 -1.15 12.11 6.11
CA THR A 31 -0.68 10.86 5.50
C THR A 31 -1.85 10.11 4.82
N LEU A 32 -1.55 9.21 3.88
CA LEU A 32 -2.57 8.39 3.23
C LEU A 32 -3.41 7.60 4.25
N ASP A 33 -2.78 7.10 5.32
CA ASP A 33 -3.48 6.34 6.37
C ASP A 33 -4.40 7.23 7.21
N GLU A 34 -3.99 8.46 7.54
CA GLU A 34 -4.86 9.45 8.18
C GLU A 34 -6.05 9.83 7.28
N GLN A 35 -5.80 10.02 5.97
CA GLN A 35 -6.86 10.31 4.99
C GLN A 35 -7.86 9.15 4.87
N LYS A 36 -7.37 7.91 4.83
CA LYS A 36 -8.20 6.70 4.90
C LYS A 36 -9.04 6.65 6.18
N VAL A 37 -8.45 6.95 7.34
CA VAL A 37 -9.17 6.96 8.62
C VAL A 37 -10.31 8.00 8.61
N GLN A 38 -10.14 9.18 7.99
CA GLN A 38 -11.25 10.14 7.87
C GLN A 38 -12.39 9.61 7.00
N VAL A 39 -12.09 9.08 5.80
CA VAL A 39 -13.07 8.45 4.89
C VAL A 39 -13.83 7.33 5.60
N TRP A 40 -13.11 6.44 6.26
CA TRP A 40 -13.69 5.31 6.99
C TRP A 40 -14.49 5.74 8.23
N CYS A 41 -14.03 6.73 8.97
CA CYS A 41 -14.75 7.27 10.13
C CYS A 41 -16.12 7.81 9.71
N ALA A 42 -16.19 8.59 8.64
CA ALA A 42 -17.46 9.10 8.11
C ALA A 42 -18.38 7.97 7.65
N ALA A 43 -17.86 7.00 6.91
CA ALA A 43 -18.63 5.85 6.44
C ALA A 43 -19.19 4.98 7.58
N VAL A 44 -18.38 4.69 8.61
CA VAL A 44 -18.83 3.88 9.76
C VAL A 44 -19.78 4.66 10.67
N ARG A 45 -19.56 5.97 10.87
CA ARG A 45 -20.53 6.84 11.58
C ARG A 45 -21.88 6.85 10.88
N TYR A 46 -21.90 7.02 9.56
CA TYR A 46 -23.13 6.90 8.76
C TYR A 46 -23.81 5.54 8.96
N VAL A 47 -23.06 4.42 8.86
CA VAL A 47 -23.66 3.07 9.06
C VAL A 47 -24.19 2.87 10.48
N TYR A 48 -23.57 3.48 11.50
CA TYR A 48 -24.06 3.44 12.87
C TYR A 48 -25.36 4.26 13.05
N ASP A 49 -25.43 5.50 12.54
CA ASP A 49 -26.67 6.30 12.54
C ASP A 49 -27.80 5.59 11.78
N ASP A 50 -27.50 5.10 10.58
CA ASP A 50 -28.39 4.37 9.67
C ASP A 50 -28.92 3.03 10.24
N ASN A 51 -28.30 2.51 11.31
CA ASN A 51 -28.73 1.33 12.06
C ASN A 51 -29.27 1.65 13.46
N GLY A 52 -29.49 2.93 13.80
CA GLY A 52 -29.97 3.34 15.12
C GLY A 52 -28.96 3.13 16.27
N ARG A 53 -27.66 3.04 15.95
CA ARG A 53 -26.55 2.78 16.90
C ARG A 53 -25.65 4.00 17.11
N GLY A 54 -26.25 5.19 17.18
CA GLY A 54 -25.52 6.45 17.33
C GLY A 54 -24.54 6.48 18.51
N ASN A 55 -24.86 5.76 19.59
CA ASN A 55 -24.03 5.59 20.79
C ASN A 55 -22.66 4.91 20.57
N LEU A 56 -22.42 4.32 19.40
CA LEU A 56 -21.12 3.73 19.04
C LEU A 56 -20.19 4.74 18.32
N LYS A 57 -20.70 5.91 17.92
CA LYS A 57 -19.93 6.91 17.14
C LYS A 57 -18.80 7.56 17.93
N ASP A 58 -18.98 7.74 19.23
CA ASP A 58 -18.02 8.38 20.13
C ASP A 58 -16.88 7.46 20.55
N LYS A 59 -17.04 6.15 20.31
CA LYS A 59 -16.01 5.13 20.57
C LYS A 59 -15.04 4.89 19.40
N LEU A 60 -15.40 5.37 18.19
CA LEU A 60 -14.57 5.21 17.00
C LEU A 60 -13.29 6.05 17.11
N ASN A 61 -12.14 5.40 16.93
CA ASN A 61 -10.85 6.10 17.00
C ASN A 61 -10.50 6.79 15.67
N CYS A 62 -11.24 7.86 15.36
CA CYS A 62 -11.12 8.62 14.11
C CYS A 62 -9.92 9.58 14.02
N GLY A 63 -9.12 9.70 15.10
CA GLY A 63 -7.89 10.49 15.14
C GLY A 63 -6.61 9.66 15.26
N GLY A 64 -6.74 8.32 15.27
CA GLY A 64 -5.63 7.40 15.41
C GLY A 64 -5.11 6.87 14.07
N SER A 65 -4.17 5.93 14.14
CA SER A 65 -3.74 5.17 12.96
C SER A 65 -4.84 4.24 12.44
N LEU A 66 -4.74 3.84 11.17
CA LEU A 66 -5.70 2.91 10.53
C LEU A 66 -5.91 1.62 11.34
N LYS A 67 -4.86 1.12 12.02
CA LYS A 67 -4.93 -0.06 12.89
C LYS A 67 -5.62 0.22 14.23
N ALA A 68 -5.48 1.41 14.79
CA ALA A 68 -6.21 1.82 15.99
C ALA A 68 -7.71 2.00 15.69
N PHE A 69 -8.03 2.58 14.53
CA PHE A 69 -9.38 2.65 13.99
C PHE A 69 -9.99 1.25 13.74
N GLU A 70 -9.25 0.35 13.07
CA GLU A 70 -9.67 -1.05 12.85
C GLU A 70 -10.06 -1.75 14.15
N ASN A 71 -9.22 -1.61 15.19
CA ASN A 71 -9.49 -2.20 16.50
C ASN A 71 -10.75 -1.63 17.16
N SER A 72 -11.07 -0.33 16.97
CA SER A 72 -12.31 0.26 17.48
C SER A 72 -13.56 -0.32 16.82
N ILE A 73 -13.56 -0.54 15.50
CA ILE A 73 -14.70 -1.19 14.82
C ILE A 73 -14.86 -2.64 15.27
N LYS A 74 -13.76 -3.40 15.39
CA LYS A 74 -13.79 -4.80 15.87
C LYS A 74 -14.41 -4.93 17.26
N ALA A 75 -14.12 -3.99 18.16
CA ALA A 75 -14.63 -4.01 19.52
C ALA A 75 -16.15 -3.75 19.58
N ASP A 76 -16.65 -2.78 18.81
CA ASP A 76 -18.05 -2.32 18.92
C ASP A 76 -19.02 -2.94 17.90
N SER A 77 -18.56 -3.34 16.71
CA SER A 77 -19.42 -3.89 15.66
C SER A 77 -18.69 -4.82 14.70
N GLN A 78 -18.53 -6.08 15.13
CA GLN A 78 -17.98 -7.16 14.31
C GLN A 78 -18.67 -7.32 12.94
N LYS A 79 -19.97 -7.00 12.83
CA LYS A 79 -20.73 -7.07 11.56
C LYS A 79 -20.30 -5.97 10.57
N VAL A 80 -20.06 -4.74 11.04
CA VAL A 80 -19.55 -3.65 10.19
C VAL A 80 -18.09 -3.92 9.81
N TYR A 81 -17.30 -4.46 10.73
CA TYR A 81 -15.94 -4.91 10.40
C TYR A 81 -15.93 -5.96 9.28
N SER A 82 -16.68 -7.06 9.41
CA SER A 82 -16.59 -8.19 8.47
C SER A 82 -17.27 -7.95 7.12
N LEU A 83 -18.36 -7.18 7.06
CA LEU A 83 -19.16 -7.02 5.83
C LEU A 83 -18.80 -5.77 5.00
N LEU A 84 -18.19 -4.76 5.63
CA LEU A 84 -17.82 -3.49 4.99
C LEU A 84 -16.31 -3.23 5.00
N TYR A 85 -15.64 -3.26 6.17
CA TYR A 85 -14.22 -2.88 6.28
C TYR A 85 -13.26 -3.96 5.75
N GLN A 86 -13.37 -5.18 6.28
CA GLN A 86 -12.47 -6.30 5.98
C GLN A 86 -12.42 -6.67 4.48
N PRO A 87 -13.52 -6.66 3.71
CA PRO A 87 -13.48 -6.99 2.28
C PRO A 87 -12.74 -5.94 1.43
N LEU A 88 -12.71 -4.68 1.87
CA LEU A 88 -12.13 -3.55 1.15
C LEU A 88 -10.66 -3.32 1.55
N GLU A 89 -10.39 -2.99 2.82
CA GLU A 89 -9.02 -2.73 3.30
C GLU A 89 -8.23 -4.03 3.56
N GLY A 90 -8.89 -5.05 4.12
CA GLY A 90 -8.21 -6.25 4.65
C GLY A 90 -7.51 -7.11 3.59
N ARG A 91 -7.81 -6.90 2.29
CA ARG A 91 -7.11 -7.52 1.17
C ARG A 91 -6.08 -6.61 0.50
N GLY A 92 -6.21 -5.28 0.61
CA GLY A 92 -5.37 -4.29 -0.09
C GLY A 92 -5.43 -4.30 -1.63
N THR A 93 -5.98 -5.34 -2.26
CA THR A 93 -5.98 -5.58 -3.71
C THR A 93 -6.64 -4.47 -4.52
N MET A 94 -7.62 -3.77 -3.94
CA MET A 94 -8.31 -2.64 -4.57
C MET A 94 -7.40 -1.45 -4.88
N TYR A 95 -6.19 -1.39 -4.32
CA TYR A 95 -5.20 -0.34 -4.59
C TYR A 95 -4.13 -0.74 -5.62
N LYS A 96 -4.15 -1.98 -6.14
CA LYS A 96 -3.15 -2.44 -7.12
C LYS A 96 -3.25 -1.60 -8.40
N GLY A 97 -2.11 -1.10 -8.89
CA GLY A 97 -2.03 -0.24 -10.08
C GLY A 97 -2.37 1.24 -9.83
N LEU A 98 -2.77 1.65 -8.63
CA LEU A 98 -3.06 3.06 -8.32
C LEU A 98 -1.80 3.79 -7.84
N GLY A 99 -1.25 4.64 -8.71
CA GLY A 99 0.01 5.35 -8.49
C GLY A 99 -0.08 6.58 -7.57
N SER A 100 -1.26 7.16 -7.35
CA SER A 100 -1.43 8.36 -6.51
C SER A 100 -2.27 8.10 -5.27
N ASN A 101 -2.02 8.85 -4.19
CA ASN A 101 -2.84 8.79 -2.97
C ASN A 101 -4.30 9.18 -3.25
N GLU A 102 -4.51 10.19 -4.09
CA GLU A 102 -5.84 10.63 -4.53
C GLU A 102 -6.62 9.51 -5.23
N SER A 103 -6.03 8.84 -6.22
CA SER A 103 -6.71 7.73 -6.93
C SER A 103 -7.04 6.56 -5.99
N ARG A 104 -6.18 6.28 -5.00
CA ARG A 104 -6.46 5.29 -3.94
C ARG A 104 -7.66 5.71 -3.07
N LEU A 105 -7.76 6.98 -2.69
CA LEU A 105 -8.89 7.50 -1.91
C LEU A 105 -10.18 7.56 -2.73
N GLN A 106 -10.13 7.97 -4.00
CA GLN A 106 -11.28 7.92 -4.93
C GLN A 106 -11.79 6.48 -5.10
N LYS A 107 -10.87 5.50 -5.23
CA LYS A 107 -11.23 4.07 -5.28
C LYS A 107 -11.82 3.58 -3.97
N LEU A 108 -11.30 4.01 -2.81
CA LEU A 108 -11.89 3.70 -1.50
C LEU A 108 -13.30 4.26 -1.36
N THR A 109 -13.50 5.55 -1.66
CA THR A 109 -14.81 6.21 -1.60
C THR A 109 -15.83 5.52 -2.51
N SER A 110 -15.46 5.23 -3.76
CA SER A 110 -16.37 4.59 -4.72
C SER A 110 -16.74 3.15 -4.33
N GLU A 111 -15.80 2.34 -3.82
CA GLU A 111 -16.11 1.00 -3.32
C GLU A 111 -16.99 1.02 -2.07
N ILE A 112 -16.74 1.93 -1.11
CA ILE A 112 -17.60 2.11 0.07
C ILE A 112 -19.01 2.47 -0.37
N VAL A 113 -19.18 3.47 -1.23
CA VAL A 113 -20.49 3.93 -1.69
C VAL A 113 -21.21 2.83 -2.49
N ALA A 114 -20.52 2.14 -3.39
CA ALA A 114 -21.10 1.01 -4.15
C ALA A 114 -21.58 -0.11 -3.21
N ARG A 115 -20.79 -0.45 -2.18
CA ARG A 115 -21.14 -1.45 -1.17
C ARG A 115 -22.36 -1.02 -0.34
N LEU A 116 -22.44 0.25 0.06
CA LEU A 116 -23.60 0.79 0.78
C LEU A 116 -24.86 0.83 -0.09
N LYS A 117 -24.76 1.26 -1.36
CA LYS A 117 -25.85 1.28 -2.36
C LYS A 117 -26.39 -0.11 -2.69
N SER A 118 -25.58 -1.18 -2.55
CA SER A 118 -26.02 -2.55 -2.85
C SER A 118 -27.01 -3.13 -1.82
N SER A 119 -27.00 -2.64 -0.56
CA SER A 119 -27.89 -3.10 0.52
C SER A 119 -29.36 -2.95 0.11
N ALA A 120 -30.13 -4.03 0.27
CA ALA A 120 -31.55 -4.04 -0.06
C ALA A 120 -32.36 -3.11 0.85
N ALA A 121 -32.06 -3.09 2.16
CA ALA A 121 -32.77 -2.26 3.12
C ALA A 121 -32.56 -0.76 2.89
N ARG A 122 -31.41 -0.33 2.34
CA ARG A 122 -31.22 1.07 1.91
C ARG A 122 -31.98 1.39 0.63
N ARG A 123 -31.93 0.50 -0.38
CA ARG A 123 -32.65 0.70 -1.64
C ARG A 123 -34.18 0.74 -1.49
N GLY A 124 -34.73 0.14 -0.44
CA GLY A 124 -36.15 0.22 -0.10
C GLY A 124 -36.60 1.52 0.58
N ASP A 125 -35.67 2.39 0.97
CA ASP A 125 -35.95 3.61 1.74
C ASP A 125 -35.33 4.85 1.05
N PRO A 126 -36.14 5.77 0.50
CA PRO A 126 -35.63 6.92 -0.23
C PRO A 126 -34.84 7.89 0.67
N ALA A 127 -35.22 8.05 1.95
CA ALA A 127 -34.53 8.93 2.89
C ALA A 127 -33.17 8.36 3.34
N ARG A 128 -33.00 7.03 3.34
CA ARG A 128 -31.67 6.40 3.52
C ARG A 128 -30.78 6.58 2.29
N MET A 129 -31.35 6.52 1.09
CA MET A 129 -30.63 6.79 -0.17
C MET A 129 -30.23 8.25 -0.34
N GLU A 130 -31.06 9.20 0.10
CA GLU A 130 -30.71 10.62 0.13
C GLU A 130 -29.53 10.87 1.08
N ARG A 131 -29.60 10.38 2.33
CA ARG A 131 -28.49 10.48 3.29
C ARG A 131 -27.20 9.80 2.79
N LEU A 132 -27.32 8.72 2.00
CA LEU A 132 -26.17 8.07 1.34
C LEU A 132 -25.56 8.97 0.23
N THR A 133 -26.39 9.73 -0.47
CA THR A 133 -25.95 10.71 -1.49
C THR A 133 -25.24 11.90 -0.84
N THR A 134 -25.72 12.35 0.34
CA THR A 134 -25.03 13.34 1.17
C THR A 134 -23.66 12.84 1.64
N LEU A 135 -23.55 11.58 2.08
CA LEU A 135 -22.26 10.94 2.40
C LEU A 135 -21.35 10.89 1.17
N GLU A 136 -21.83 10.42 0.02
CA GLU A 136 -21.06 10.35 -1.24
C GLU A 136 -20.50 11.72 -1.65
N THR A 137 -21.32 12.77 -1.54
CA THR A 137 -20.92 14.16 -1.81
C THR A 137 -19.84 14.64 -0.84
N ALA A 138 -20.00 14.35 0.46
CA ALA A 138 -19.02 14.72 1.48
C ALA A 138 -17.69 13.98 1.33
N LEU A 139 -17.71 12.68 0.99
CA LEU A 139 -16.50 11.89 0.72
C LEU A 139 -15.77 12.39 -0.53
N ASN A 140 -16.50 12.66 -1.62
CA ASN A 140 -15.91 13.21 -2.85
C ASN A 140 -15.34 14.62 -2.61
N SER A 141 -16.03 15.46 -1.82
CA SER A 141 -15.51 16.78 -1.41
C SER A 141 -14.22 16.66 -0.59
N TYR A 142 -14.16 15.72 0.36
CA TYR A 142 -12.96 15.44 1.15
C TYR A 142 -11.77 15.04 0.28
N VAL A 143 -11.97 14.12 -0.66
CA VAL A 143 -10.88 13.64 -1.53
C VAL A 143 -10.38 14.74 -2.48
N ASN A 144 -11.29 15.57 -3.01
CA ASN A 144 -10.93 16.61 -3.99
C ASN A 144 -10.38 17.89 -3.36
N SER A 145 -10.75 18.22 -2.11
CA SER A 145 -10.41 19.50 -1.46
C SER A 145 -9.61 19.38 -0.16
N GLY A 146 -9.51 18.19 0.43
CA GLY A 146 -8.95 17.96 1.76
C GLY A 146 -9.82 18.49 2.91
N THR A 147 -10.98 19.11 2.63
CA THR A 147 -11.86 19.71 3.66
C THR A 147 -12.41 18.64 4.60
N PRO A 148 -12.08 18.67 5.91
CA PRO A 148 -12.49 17.61 6.85
C PRO A 148 -13.99 17.33 6.83
N ILE A 149 -14.35 16.04 6.85
CA ILE A 149 -15.76 15.63 6.79
C ILE A 149 -16.43 16.00 8.11
N GLY A 150 -17.30 17.00 8.06
CA GLY A 150 -18.11 17.44 9.20
C GLY A 150 -19.09 16.36 9.69
N ASN A 151 -19.71 16.61 10.83
CA ASN A 151 -20.74 15.70 11.36
C ASN A 151 -22.00 15.75 10.47
N LEU A 152 -22.18 14.73 9.64
CA LEU A 152 -23.27 14.63 8.65
C LEU A 152 -24.68 14.62 9.28
N ALA A 153 -24.78 14.40 10.60
CA ALA A 153 -26.04 14.41 11.34
C ALA A 153 -26.79 15.76 11.33
N GLY A 154 -26.13 16.87 10.98
CA GLY A 154 -26.78 18.19 10.85
C GLY A 154 -27.46 18.43 9.50
N ALA A 155 -27.32 17.53 8.53
CA ALA A 155 -27.89 17.64 7.18
C ALA A 155 -29.15 16.77 7.02
N GLU A 156 -30.01 16.76 8.05
CA GLU A 156 -31.38 16.25 7.91
C GLU A 156 -32.14 17.20 6.97
N PRO A 157 -32.75 16.73 5.88
CA PRO A 157 -33.64 17.58 5.09
C PRO A 157 -34.77 18.02 6.02
N ALA A 158 -34.94 19.34 6.18
CA ALA A 158 -35.96 19.87 7.07
C ALA A 158 -37.33 19.38 6.61
N ALA A 159 -37.91 18.44 7.35
CA ALA A 159 -39.21 17.88 7.04
C ALA A 159 -40.23 19.01 7.05
N GLU A 160 -40.78 19.35 5.87
CA GLU A 160 -41.94 20.22 5.80
C GLU A 160 -43.07 19.56 6.59
N ASN A 161 -43.53 20.25 7.64
CA ASN A 161 -44.58 19.78 8.53
C ASN A 161 -45.93 19.72 7.81
N ALA A 162 -46.15 18.66 7.03
CA ALA A 162 -47.47 18.21 6.60
C ALA A 162 -48.05 17.32 7.71
N GLY A 163 -48.58 17.95 8.76
CA GLY A 163 -49.14 17.23 9.89
C GLY A 163 -50.37 16.39 9.51
N THR A 164 -50.40 15.13 9.92
CA THR A 164 -51.64 14.38 10.15
C THR A 164 -51.45 13.48 11.37
N THR A 165 -52.24 13.75 12.40
CA THR A 165 -52.31 12.98 13.64
C THR A 165 -52.92 11.60 13.41
N THR A 166 -52.27 10.54 13.88
CA THR A 166 -52.97 9.33 14.35
C THR A 166 -52.10 8.58 15.36
N ASP A 167 -52.71 8.22 16.49
CA ASP A 167 -52.08 7.51 17.61
C ASP A 167 -51.91 5.99 17.36
N LEU A 168 -51.16 5.35 18.28
CA LEU A 168 -50.98 3.90 18.48
C LEU A 168 -50.06 3.20 17.44
N ASP A 169 -49.22 2.21 17.80
CA ASP A 169 -49.12 1.44 19.04
C ASP A 169 -47.64 1.11 19.36
N GLU A 170 -47.23 1.20 20.64
CA GLU A 170 -45.84 0.98 21.07
C GLU A 170 -45.66 -0.44 21.64
N THR A 171 -45.58 -1.46 20.78
CA THR A 171 -45.05 -2.77 21.21
C THR A 171 -44.46 -3.60 20.06
N THR A 172 -43.31 -4.24 20.31
CA THR A 172 -42.76 -5.39 19.56
C THR A 172 -42.14 -5.13 18.18
N ALA A 173 -40.81 -4.95 18.15
CA ALA A 173 -39.84 -5.93 17.59
C ALA A 173 -38.54 -5.24 17.16
N ALA A 174 -37.41 -5.63 17.75
CA ALA A 174 -36.11 -5.25 17.22
C ALA A 174 -35.87 -5.98 15.89
N ALA A 175 -36.06 -5.29 14.77
CA ALA A 175 -35.72 -5.81 13.45
C ALA A 175 -34.22 -6.20 13.40
N PRO A 176 -33.85 -7.32 12.77
CA PRO A 176 -32.47 -7.78 12.72
C PRO A 176 -31.61 -6.76 11.95
N ALA A 177 -30.72 -6.06 12.67
CA ALA A 177 -29.92 -4.96 12.15
C ALA A 177 -29.20 -5.33 10.84
N ASP A 178 -29.64 -4.73 9.72
CA ASP A 178 -29.11 -5.03 8.39
C ASP A 178 -27.85 -4.22 8.07
N ALA A 179 -26.77 -4.95 7.79
CA ALA A 179 -25.49 -4.40 7.41
C ALA A 179 -24.79 -5.29 6.37
N GLY A 180 -25.55 -6.03 5.56
CA GLY A 180 -25.01 -6.84 4.46
C GLY A 180 -25.75 -6.62 3.14
N PRO A 181 -25.16 -6.98 2.00
CA PRO A 181 -25.96 -7.32 0.84
C PRO A 181 -26.80 -8.55 1.20
N ALA A 182 -28.06 -8.59 0.74
CA ALA A 182 -28.91 -9.75 0.95
C ALA A 182 -28.29 -10.97 0.22
N GLU A 183 -27.90 -11.99 0.99
CA GLU A 183 -27.77 -13.35 0.47
C GLU A 183 -29.08 -13.71 -0.25
N ALA A 184 -28.99 -14.35 -1.41
CA ALA A 184 -30.16 -14.68 -2.22
C ALA A 184 -31.14 -15.53 -1.39
N GLY A 185 -32.41 -15.12 -1.38
CA GLY A 185 -33.38 -15.61 -0.41
C GLY A 185 -33.59 -17.13 -0.46
N LEU A 186 -33.28 -17.78 0.65
CA LEU A 186 -33.93 -19.02 1.06
C LEU A 186 -34.51 -18.81 2.47
N ASP A 187 -35.83 -18.95 2.53
CA ASP A 187 -36.66 -19.23 3.71
C ASP A 187 -36.76 -18.21 4.85
N ALA A 188 -37.88 -17.45 4.84
CA ALA A 188 -38.65 -17.14 6.05
C ALA A 188 -40.10 -16.71 5.72
N ALA A 189 -40.94 -17.65 5.28
CA ALA A 189 -42.39 -17.47 5.25
C ALA A 189 -43.07 -18.67 5.92
N ALA A 190 -43.44 -18.52 7.19
CA ALA A 190 -44.32 -19.47 7.86
C ALA A 190 -45.76 -19.27 7.35
N PRO A 191 -46.48 -20.37 7.11
CA PRO A 191 -47.83 -20.44 7.66
C PRO A 191 -48.04 -21.68 8.51
N THR A 192 -48.73 -21.48 9.63
CA THR A 192 -49.32 -22.54 10.44
C THR A 192 -50.40 -23.28 9.63
N ALA A 193 -50.20 -24.57 9.37
CA ALA A 193 -51.29 -25.49 9.01
C ALA A 193 -50.95 -26.92 9.43
N SER A 194 -51.69 -27.45 10.41
CA SER A 194 -51.64 -28.86 10.78
C SER A 194 -52.17 -29.72 9.62
N GLY A 195 -51.33 -30.62 9.09
CA GLY A 195 -51.72 -31.52 8.00
C GLY A 195 -50.98 -32.84 8.10
N VAL A 196 -51.62 -33.86 8.66
CA VAL A 196 -51.09 -35.23 8.71
C VAL A 196 -51.18 -35.84 7.31
N GLY A 197 -50.13 -35.63 6.51
CA GLY A 197 -49.88 -36.31 5.26
C GLY A 197 -48.42 -36.74 5.22
N GLU A 198 -48.15 -38.04 5.43
CA GLU A 198 -46.81 -38.59 5.27
C GLU A 198 -46.38 -38.49 3.80
N SER A 199 -45.72 -37.38 3.44
CA SER A 199 -45.17 -37.22 2.10
C SER A 199 -44.07 -38.27 1.88
N VAL A 200 -44.13 -38.97 0.75
CA VAL A 200 -43.12 -39.97 0.37
C VAL A 200 -41.72 -39.34 0.27
N MET A 201 -41.64 -38.03 0.01
CA MET A 201 -40.42 -37.24 0.11
C MET A 201 -39.77 -37.31 1.51
N GLY A 202 -40.54 -37.20 2.60
CA GLY A 202 -39.98 -37.27 3.95
C GLY A 202 -39.21 -38.56 4.23
N LYS A 203 -39.69 -39.70 3.69
CA LYS A 203 -39.05 -41.02 3.86
C LYS A 203 -37.75 -41.20 3.06
N LEU A 204 -37.55 -40.44 1.97
CA LEU A 204 -36.33 -40.48 1.16
C LEU A 204 -35.30 -39.42 1.58
N PHE A 205 -35.75 -38.21 1.94
CA PHE A 205 -34.84 -37.11 2.28
C PHE A 205 -34.34 -37.14 3.73
N ALA A 206 -35.10 -37.69 4.70
CA ALA A 206 -34.65 -37.84 6.08
C ALA A 206 -33.36 -38.68 6.24
N PRO A 207 -33.23 -39.90 5.66
CA PRO A 207 -31.98 -40.66 5.76
C PRO A 207 -30.82 -39.98 5.01
N LEU A 208 -31.08 -39.29 3.90
CA LEU A 208 -30.05 -38.59 3.13
C LEU A 208 -29.50 -37.37 3.88
N ALA A 209 -30.37 -36.61 4.56
CA ALA A 209 -29.97 -35.51 5.45
C ALA A 209 -29.13 -36.02 6.64
N LEU A 210 -29.47 -37.18 7.20
CA LEU A 210 -28.69 -37.80 8.28
C LEU A 210 -27.30 -38.24 7.80
N ILE A 211 -27.19 -38.82 6.60
CA ILE A 211 -25.90 -39.17 5.98
C ILE A 211 -25.04 -37.93 5.75
N LEU A 212 -25.61 -36.85 5.20
CA LEU A 212 -24.89 -35.58 5.00
C LEU A 212 -24.46 -34.94 6.33
N GLY A 213 -25.30 -35.01 7.37
CA GLY A 213 -24.97 -34.53 8.72
C GLY A 213 -23.81 -35.30 9.35
N LEU A 214 -23.80 -36.63 9.25
CA LEU A 214 -22.68 -37.46 9.70
C LEU A 214 -21.40 -37.17 8.89
N LEU A 215 -21.50 -37.01 7.57
CA LEU A 215 -20.36 -36.71 6.71
C LEU A 215 -19.75 -35.32 7.03
N ALA A 216 -20.60 -34.32 7.30
CA ALA A 216 -20.16 -33.00 7.77
C ALA A 216 -19.45 -33.09 9.15
N LEU A 217 -19.97 -33.91 10.07
CA LEU A 217 -19.36 -34.09 11.39
C LEU A 217 -18.01 -34.83 11.31
N VAL A 218 -17.87 -35.81 10.42
CA VAL A 218 -16.58 -36.47 10.13
C VAL A 218 -15.58 -35.51 9.48
N LEU A 219 -16.00 -34.70 8.52
CA LEU A 219 -15.14 -33.66 7.91
C LEU A 219 -14.69 -32.62 8.95
N PHE A 220 -15.59 -32.15 9.81
CA PHE A 220 -15.28 -31.24 10.89
C PHE A 220 -14.27 -31.84 11.88
N TRP A 221 -14.43 -33.12 12.24
CA TRP A 221 -13.48 -33.84 13.09
C TRP A 221 -12.09 -33.97 12.45
N LEU A 222 -12.03 -34.29 11.15
CA LEU A 222 -10.77 -34.34 10.39
C LEU A 222 -10.08 -32.97 10.28
N LEU A 223 -10.85 -31.89 10.09
CA LEU A 223 -10.38 -30.51 10.10
C LEU A 223 -9.78 -30.15 11.47
N ASN A 224 -10.53 -30.36 12.56
CA ASN A 224 -10.03 -30.12 13.92
C ASN A 224 -8.76 -30.93 14.22
N ARG A 225 -8.68 -32.20 13.79
CA ARG A 225 -7.49 -33.02 13.97
C ARG A 225 -6.27 -32.47 13.21
N LYS A 226 -6.45 -31.91 12.01
CA LYS A 226 -5.38 -31.21 11.28
C LYS A 226 -4.97 -29.89 11.95
N VAL A 227 -5.93 -29.12 12.47
CA VAL A 227 -5.67 -27.87 13.22
C VAL A 227 -4.90 -28.15 14.51
N SER A 228 -5.27 -29.19 15.27
CA SER A 228 -4.52 -29.61 16.46
C SER A 228 -3.08 -29.99 16.14
N ALA A 229 -2.85 -30.78 15.07
CA ALA A 229 -1.49 -31.15 14.65
C ALA A 229 -0.63 -29.95 14.18
N LEU A 230 -1.26 -28.89 13.65
CA LEU A 230 -0.60 -27.61 13.36
C LEU A 230 -0.28 -26.83 14.65
N ALA A 231 -1.22 -26.77 15.59
CA ALA A 231 -1.02 -26.14 16.90
C ALA A 231 0.13 -26.81 17.68
N ASP A 232 0.23 -28.14 17.68
CA ASP A 232 1.32 -28.91 18.29
C ASP A 232 2.69 -28.64 17.64
N ARG A 233 2.71 -28.25 16.36
CA ARG A 233 3.95 -27.88 15.65
C ARG A 233 4.36 -26.45 16.01
N VAL A 234 3.41 -25.51 16.06
CA VAL A 234 3.65 -24.12 16.48
C VAL A 234 4.06 -24.07 17.96
N GLY A 235 3.45 -24.89 18.82
CA GLY A 235 3.80 -25.02 20.24
C GLY A 235 5.24 -25.47 20.43
N ARG A 236 5.71 -26.46 19.65
CA ARG A 236 7.12 -26.89 19.64
C ARG A 236 8.06 -25.78 19.20
N HIS A 237 7.81 -25.12 18.07
CA HIS A 237 8.65 -23.98 17.64
C HIS A 237 8.70 -22.85 18.68
N ARG A 238 7.61 -22.61 19.42
CA ARG A 238 7.61 -21.61 20.50
C ARG A 238 8.43 -22.08 21.71
N ALA A 239 8.31 -23.35 22.09
CA ALA A 239 9.14 -23.95 23.13
C ALA A 239 10.62 -23.95 22.74
N ASP A 240 10.97 -24.19 21.48
CA ASP A 240 12.34 -24.11 20.97
C ASP A 240 12.89 -22.66 21.05
N ILE A 241 12.07 -21.66 20.69
CA ILE A 241 12.44 -20.25 20.81
C ILE A 241 12.65 -19.85 22.29
N ASP A 242 11.75 -20.25 23.17
CA ASP A 242 11.87 -19.96 24.61
C ASP A 242 13.05 -20.76 25.24
N ALA A 243 13.35 -21.98 24.76
CA ALA A 243 14.51 -22.76 25.16
C ALA A 243 15.84 -22.18 24.66
N VAL A 244 15.90 -21.61 23.45
CA VAL A 244 17.07 -20.85 22.97
C VAL A 244 17.25 -19.57 23.81
N LYS A 245 16.15 -18.89 24.15
CA LYS A 245 16.15 -17.68 24.96
C LYS A 245 16.57 -17.90 26.42
N LEU A 246 16.26 -19.07 26.99
CA LEU A 246 16.65 -19.46 28.35
C LEU A 246 17.98 -20.24 28.40
N GLY A 247 18.32 -20.96 27.34
CA GLY A 247 19.52 -21.80 27.22
C GLY A 247 20.77 -21.09 26.68
N GLY A 248 20.63 -19.88 26.10
CA GLY A 248 21.74 -19.07 25.59
C GLY A 248 22.71 -18.52 26.64
N GLY A 249 22.73 -19.05 27.86
CA GLY A 249 23.51 -18.56 29.00
C GLY A 249 24.93 -19.12 29.13
N ALA A 250 25.37 -20.05 28.26
CA ALA A 250 26.68 -20.68 28.37
C ALA A 250 27.34 -20.93 27.00
N GLY A 251 28.26 -20.04 26.60
CA GLY A 251 29.30 -20.37 25.63
C GLY A 251 29.30 -19.66 24.27
N SER A 252 29.34 -18.32 24.26
CA SER A 252 30.18 -17.58 23.28
C SER A 252 30.46 -16.17 23.80
N GLY A 253 31.65 -15.64 23.53
CA GLY A 253 32.16 -14.42 24.17
C GLY A 253 32.00 -13.13 23.37
N SER A 254 31.97 -12.02 24.11
CA SER A 254 32.39 -10.68 23.66
C SER A 254 31.50 -9.92 22.67
N ALA A 255 30.31 -9.53 23.13
CA ALA A 255 29.72 -8.22 22.84
C ALA A 255 28.76 -7.79 23.98
N ASP A 256 28.50 -6.49 24.10
CA ASP A 256 27.44 -5.89 24.92
C ASP A 256 27.41 -6.13 26.44
N HIS A 257 28.54 -5.79 27.10
CA HIS A 257 28.44 -5.07 28.36
C HIS A 257 29.40 -3.86 28.37
N LEU A 258 28.89 -2.71 27.90
CA LEU A 258 29.55 -1.41 28.08
C LEU A 258 29.80 -1.18 29.58
N THR A 259 31.05 -0.91 29.95
CA THR A 259 31.41 -0.64 31.34
C THR A 259 30.67 0.61 31.86
N PRO A 260 30.36 0.71 33.17
CA PRO A 260 29.68 1.88 33.72
C PRO A 260 30.45 3.20 33.52
N ALA A 261 31.75 3.15 33.24
CA ALA A 261 32.54 4.29 32.79
C ALA A 261 32.18 4.71 31.36
N GLN A 262 32.18 3.77 30.40
CA GLN A 262 31.79 4.02 29.01
C GLN A 262 30.34 4.49 28.89
N ARG A 263 29.42 3.99 29.74
CA ARG A 263 28.02 4.43 29.75
C ARG A 263 27.88 5.94 30.05
N ARG A 264 28.65 6.45 31.02
CA ARG A 264 28.72 7.88 31.35
C ARG A 264 29.38 8.73 30.26
N GLU A 265 30.30 8.14 29.50
CA GLU A 265 30.94 8.81 28.36
C GLU A 265 29.99 8.94 27.16
N VAL A 266 29.20 7.90 26.89
CA VAL A 266 28.10 7.93 25.90
C VAL A 266 27.02 8.94 26.32
N GLU A 267 26.60 8.96 27.59
CA GLU A 267 25.63 9.95 28.10
C GLU A 267 26.14 11.41 27.93
N LYS A 268 27.43 11.67 28.20
CA LYS A 268 28.03 12.99 27.93
C LYS A 268 28.03 13.35 26.45
N LEU A 269 28.43 12.44 25.56
CA LEU A 269 28.44 12.66 24.11
C LEU A 269 27.04 12.92 23.55
N VAL A 270 26.03 12.18 24.03
CA VAL A 270 24.62 12.39 23.64
C VAL A 270 24.13 13.75 24.12
N THR A 271 24.39 14.11 25.39
CA THR A 271 23.95 15.40 25.96
C THR A 271 24.60 16.58 25.23
N GLN A 272 25.88 16.47 24.88
CA GLN A 272 26.61 17.47 24.09
C GLN A 272 26.04 17.63 22.68
N ARG A 273 25.79 16.51 21.96
CA ARG A 273 25.17 16.53 20.61
C ARG A 273 23.76 17.11 20.62
N VAL A 274 22.96 16.83 21.65
CA VAL A 274 21.59 17.37 21.78
C VAL A 274 21.62 18.88 22.02
N ALA A 275 22.49 19.37 22.92
CA ALA A 275 22.64 20.81 23.16
C ALA A 275 23.11 21.56 21.90
N GLU A 276 24.05 20.98 21.16
CA GLU A 276 24.57 21.53 19.90
C GLU A 276 23.48 21.59 18.81
N ALA A 277 22.69 20.51 18.64
CA ALA A 277 21.57 20.47 17.70
C ALA A 277 20.45 21.50 18.04
N VAL A 278 20.14 21.69 19.32
CA VAL A 278 19.15 22.70 19.77
C VAL A 278 19.65 24.13 19.49
N GLY A 279 20.94 24.40 19.72
CA GLY A 279 21.56 25.68 19.36
C GLY A 279 21.55 25.93 17.84
N GLN A 280 21.84 24.91 17.05
CA GLN A 280 21.87 25.00 15.59
C GLN A 280 20.48 25.26 14.98
N ASN A 281 19.43 24.69 15.56
CA ASN A 281 18.04 24.98 15.15
C ASN A 281 17.60 26.41 15.51
N ARG A 282 18.09 26.98 16.62
CA ARG A 282 17.76 28.35 17.05
C ARG A 282 18.45 29.43 16.21
N ASN A 283 19.61 29.13 15.64
CA ASN A 283 20.40 30.05 14.82
C ASN A 283 20.17 29.89 13.30
N LYS A 284 19.21 29.08 12.87
CA LYS A 284 18.81 28.97 11.46
C LYS A 284 17.86 30.13 11.13
N PRO A 285 18.26 31.15 10.34
CA PRO A 285 17.40 32.29 10.05
C PRO A 285 16.17 31.84 9.27
N ALA A 286 15.00 32.34 9.66
CA ALA A 286 13.73 32.09 8.99
C ALA A 286 13.74 32.75 7.61
N GLY A 287 14.05 31.96 6.58
CA GLY A 287 14.10 32.40 5.19
C GLY A 287 12.72 32.72 4.64
N THR A 288 12.46 34.02 4.52
CA THR A 288 11.64 34.66 3.48
C THR A 288 10.25 34.08 3.24
N ALA A 289 9.24 34.71 3.85
CA ALA A 289 7.85 34.51 3.47
C ALA A 289 7.62 34.85 1.98
N ALA A 290 7.00 33.93 1.24
CA ALA A 290 6.62 34.13 -0.15
C ALA A 290 5.42 35.10 -0.27
N ALA A 291 5.41 35.88 -1.35
CA ALA A 291 4.46 36.97 -1.54
C ALA A 291 3.01 36.52 -1.81
N THR A 292 2.07 37.28 -1.27
CA THR A 292 0.63 37.20 -1.54
C THR A 292 0.32 37.55 -3.01
N PRO A 293 -0.48 36.76 -3.75
CA PRO A 293 -0.98 37.15 -5.07
C PRO A 293 -2.01 38.28 -4.96
N ALA A 294 -1.89 39.30 -5.82
CA ALA A 294 -2.80 40.44 -5.84
C ALA A 294 -4.22 40.07 -6.34
N ARG A 295 -5.23 40.66 -5.71
CA ARG A 295 -6.65 40.55 -6.07
C ARG A 295 -7.04 41.73 -7.00
N PRO A 296 -7.73 41.51 -8.13
CA PRO A 296 -8.17 42.61 -8.99
C PRO A 296 -9.19 43.53 -8.31
N GLU A 297 -9.03 44.82 -8.59
CA GLU A 297 -9.81 45.93 -8.05
C GLU A 297 -11.11 46.14 -8.83
N ALA A 298 -12.21 46.45 -8.12
CA ALA A 298 -13.49 46.80 -8.73
C ALA A 298 -14.10 48.03 -8.04
N ALA A 299 -14.31 49.07 -8.84
CA ALA A 299 -15.10 50.30 -8.67
C ALA A 299 -15.54 50.78 -7.25
N ALA A 300 -15.15 52.02 -6.95
CA ALA A 300 -15.74 52.97 -5.99
C ALA A 300 -17.22 53.33 -6.36
N PRO A 301 -18.02 54.16 -5.60
CA PRO A 301 -17.58 55.14 -4.56
C PRO A 301 -18.50 55.39 -3.33
N ALA A 302 -17.98 56.10 -2.30
CA ALA A 302 -18.53 57.38 -1.76
C ALA A 302 -18.06 57.79 -0.32
N ALA A 303 -17.48 59.00 -0.23
CA ALA A 303 -17.58 60.02 0.85
C ALA A 303 -17.20 59.79 2.36
N ARG A 304 -16.05 60.39 2.77
CA ARG A 304 -15.80 61.35 3.92
C ARG A 304 -16.14 60.98 5.40
N PRO A 305 -15.53 61.64 6.45
CA PRO A 305 -14.35 62.53 6.53
C PRO A 305 -13.29 62.24 7.66
N VAL A 306 -12.21 63.03 7.64
CA VAL A 306 -11.05 63.26 8.58
C VAL A 306 -11.49 63.77 10.01
N PRO A 307 -10.64 63.91 11.10
CA PRO A 307 -9.24 64.41 11.11
C PRO A 307 -8.17 63.92 12.16
N ALA A 308 -6.91 64.33 11.87
CA ALA A 308 -5.70 64.51 12.74
C ALA A 308 -4.90 63.26 13.19
N ALA A 309 -3.57 63.27 13.48
CA ALA A 309 -2.44 64.24 13.36
C ALA A 309 -1.11 63.45 13.13
N ALA A 310 -0.04 63.90 12.43
CA ALA A 310 1.02 64.92 12.67
C ALA A 310 2.12 64.56 13.72
N PRO A 311 3.43 64.87 13.53
CA PRO A 311 4.21 65.08 12.28
C PRO A 311 5.72 64.62 12.28
N GLU A 312 6.48 64.93 11.20
CA GLU A 312 7.97 64.97 11.03
C GLU A 312 8.75 63.61 10.99
N THR A 313 9.91 63.42 10.31
CA THR A 313 10.95 64.33 9.75
C THR A 313 11.83 63.69 8.62
N ARG A 314 12.28 64.46 7.60
CA ARG A 314 13.50 64.36 6.71
C ARG A 314 13.85 63.01 5.98
N VAL A 315 14.00 62.94 4.63
CA VAL A 315 15.00 63.54 3.67
C VAL A 315 16.28 62.69 3.47
N ALA A 316 16.81 62.67 2.22
CA ALA A 316 17.99 61.97 1.67
C ALA A 316 17.82 60.47 1.35
N GLU A 317 18.43 59.89 0.29
CA GLU A 317 19.15 60.42 -0.89
C GLU A 317 19.14 59.33 -1.99
N ALA A 318 19.29 59.70 -3.27
CA ALA A 318 19.39 58.73 -4.36
C ALA A 318 20.85 58.33 -4.64
N PRO A 319 21.10 57.07 -5.03
CA PRO A 319 22.11 56.83 -6.05
C PRO A 319 21.56 56.05 -7.25
N VAL A 320 21.88 56.58 -8.43
CA VAL A 320 21.68 55.92 -9.73
C VAL A 320 22.60 54.70 -9.82
N SER A 321 22.16 53.62 -10.45
CA SER A 321 23.05 52.56 -10.93
C SER A 321 22.50 51.95 -12.21
N LEU A 322 23.08 52.40 -13.33
CA LEU A 322 22.96 51.77 -14.64
C LEU A 322 23.71 50.44 -14.62
N SER A 323 23.09 49.37 -15.12
CA SER A 323 23.79 48.20 -15.67
C SER A 323 22.87 47.46 -16.63
N GLU A 324 22.92 47.92 -17.88
CA GLU A 324 22.43 47.24 -19.07
C GLU A 324 23.29 45.99 -19.32
N VAL A 325 22.67 44.80 -19.47
CA VAL A 325 23.35 43.59 -19.94
C VAL A 325 22.50 42.94 -21.02
N SER A 326 23.03 42.96 -22.25
CA SER A 326 22.37 42.47 -23.45
C SER A 326 22.06 40.98 -23.42
N ALA A 327 20.87 40.62 -23.92
CA ALA A 327 20.59 39.27 -24.37
C ALA A 327 21.19 39.04 -25.77
N PRO A 328 21.96 37.95 -26.02
CA PRO A 328 22.36 37.57 -27.37
C PRO A 328 21.17 36.95 -28.14
N PRO A 329 20.99 37.26 -29.45
CA PRO A 329 19.85 36.81 -30.22
C PRO A 329 19.98 35.35 -30.74
N MET A 330 18.83 34.81 -31.17
CA MET A 330 18.70 33.51 -31.82
C MET A 330 19.55 33.39 -33.09
N ALA A 331 20.12 32.20 -33.32
CA ALA A 331 20.69 31.81 -34.60
C ALA A 331 20.05 30.49 -35.10
N THR A 332 19.16 30.61 -36.07
CA THR A 332 18.67 29.48 -36.89
C THR A 332 19.57 29.30 -38.12
N PRO A 333 20.13 28.11 -38.38
CA PRO A 333 20.65 27.75 -39.69
C PRO A 333 19.58 27.03 -40.52
N ALA A 334 19.27 27.57 -41.69
CA ALA A 334 18.40 26.94 -42.68
C ALA A 334 19.22 26.44 -43.88
N GLY A 335 18.79 25.33 -44.50
CA GLY A 335 18.99 25.09 -45.94
C GLY A 335 19.91 23.95 -46.38
N SER A 336 19.27 22.80 -46.71
CA SER A 336 19.40 22.10 -48.01
C SER A 336 20.75 21.43 -48.41
N PRO A 337 20.80 20.53 -49.44
CA PRO A 337 19.73 20.11 -50.36
C PRO A 337 19.50 18.59 -50.58
N ALA A 338 18.35 18.30 -51.17
CA ALA A 338 18.04 17.31 -52.23
C ALA A 338 18.78 15.95 -52.37
N ALA A 339 17.96 14.89 -52.33
CA ALA A 339 17.81 13.83 -53.33
C ALA A 339 19.03 13.07 -53.90
N ALA A 340 19.07 11.77 -53.60
CA ALA A 340 19.51 10.72 -54.53
C ALA A 340 18.62 9.47 -54.35
N PRO A 341 18.09 8.86 -55.44
CA PRO A 341 17.42 7.55 -55.37
C PRO A 341 18.46 6.45 -55.12
N ARG A 342 18.05 5.34 -54.51
CA ARG A 342 18.95 4.20 -54.24
C ARG A 342 18.56 3.02 -55.13
N ASP A 343 19.52 2.59 -55.93
CA ASP A 343 19.38 1.65 -57.04
C ASP A 343 18.62 0.34 -56.75
N GLU A 344 17.72 0.03 -57.67
CA GLU A 344 16.99 -1.23 -57.79
C GLU A 344 17.75 -2.19 -58.72
N PHE A 345 19.02 -2.52 -58.41
CA PHE A 345 19.79 -3.48 -59.23
C PHE A 345 19.47 -4.93 -58.88
N GLU A 346 18.33 -5.36 -59.41
CA GLU A 346 18.11 -6.63 -60.11
C GLU A 346 19.31 -7.60 -60.16
N SER A 347 19.52 -8.36 -59.08
CA SER A 347 20.52 -9.44 -59.05
C SER A 347 19.96 -10.67 -59.76
N LEU A 348 20.07 -10.67 -61.10
CA LEU A 348 19.70 -11.79 -61.97
C LEU A 348 20.67 -12.97 -61.82
N VAL A 349 20.58 -13.69 -60.69
CA VAL A 349 21.18 -15.01 -60.51
C VAL A 349 20.07 -16.00 -60.18
N PRO A 350 19.70 -16.92 -61.09
CA PRO A 350 18.71 -17.95 -60.78
C PRO A 350 19.25 -18.85 -59.65
N PRO A 351 18.45 -19.18 -58.63
CA PRO A 351 18.91 -20.04 -57.55
C PRO A 351 19.21 -21.44 -58.09
N VAL A 352 20.47 -21.86 -57.99
CA VAL A 352 20.89 -23.23 -58.28
C VAL A 352 20.20 -24.15 -57.30
N GLN A 353 19.24 -24.93 -57.80
CA GLN A 353 18.53 -25.95 -57.02
C GLN A 353 19.48 -27.12 -56.76
N LEU A 354 20.19 -27.06 -55.63
CA LEU A 354 20.86 -28.22 -55.07
C LEU A 354 19.81 -29.29 -54.73
N PRO A 355 20.06 -30.58 -55.04
CA PRO A 355 19.13 -31.66 -54.71
C PRO A 355 18.82 -31.66 -53.21
N GLN A 356 17.54 -31.52 -52.85
CA GLN A 356 17.12 -31.64 -51.46
C GLN A 356 17.42 -33.07 -50.99
N PRO A 357 18.18 -33.27 -49.90
CA PRO A 357 18.32 -34.59 -49.32
C PRO A 357 16.94 -35.08 -48.88
N ILE A 358 16.60 -36.30 -49.30
CA ILE A 358 15.33 -36.97 -48.99
C ILE A 358 15.14 -36.91 -47.48
N ALA A 359 14.08 -36.21 -47.03
CA ALA A 359 13.82 -36.01 -45.62
C ALA A 359 13.64 -37.37 -44.93
N ALA A 360 14.53 -37.68 -43.99
CA ALA A 360 14.32 -38.77 -43.06
C ALA A 360 12.99 -38.51 -42.31
N PRO A 361 12.18 -39.55 -42.02
CA PRO A 361 10.93 -39.37 -41.30
C PRO A 361 11.19 -38.67 -39.98
N ALA A 362 10.49 -37.56 -39.75
CA ALA A 362 10.65 -36.76 -38.54
C ALA A 362 10.41 -37.63 -37.30
N PRO A 363 11.23 -37.51 -36.24
CA PRO A 363 10.95 -38.20 -34.98
C PRO A 363 9.59 -37.76 -34.44
N PRO A 364 8.88 -38.62 -33.70
CA PRO A 364 7.59 -38.27 -33.12
C PRO A 364 7.69 -36.97 -32.31
N VAL A 365 6.77 -36.03 -32.55
CA VAL A 365 6.67 -34.81 -31.77
C VAL A 365 6.27 -35.19 -30.34
N GLU A 366 7.26 -35.27 -29.46
CA GLU A 366 7.08 -35.43 -28.03
C GLU A 366 6.24 -34.25 -27.51
N PRO A 367 5.17 -34.48 -26.73
CA PRO A 367 4.28 -33.41 -26.32
C PRO A 367 5.04 -32.40 -25.48
N ALA A 368 5.07 -31.15 -25.94
CA ALA A 368 5.74 -30.06 -25.23
C ALA A 368 5.26 -30.01 -23.78
N GLY A 369 6.18 -30.21 -22.84
CA GLY A 369 5.89 -30.13 -21.42
C GLY A 369 5.35 -28.75 -21.03
N PRO A 370 4.66 -28.63 -19.89
CA PRO A 370 4.18 -27.33 -19.43
C PRO A 370 5.35 -26.35 -19.36
N ALA A 371 5.24 -25.23 -20.07
CA ALA A 371 6.31 -24.26 -20.16
C ALA A 371 6.59 -23.66 -18.78
N GLN A 372 7.85 -23.71 -18.35
CA GLN A 372 8.33 -22.89 -17.25
C GLN A 372 8.10 -21.42 -17.62
N TYR A 373 7.54 -20.66 -16.68
CA TYR A 373 7.36 -19.22 -16.86
C TYR A 373 8.35 -18.49 -15.94
N THR A 374 8.89 -17.39 -16.45
CA THR A 374 9.84 -16.51 -15.74
C THR A 374 9.13 -15.21 -15.39
N ARG A 375 9.37 -14.67 -14.19
CA ARG A 375 8.98 -13.30 -13.83
C ARG A 375 10.13 -12.52 -13.24
N TYR A 376 10.01 -11.21 -13.30
CA TYR A 376 11.04 -10.26 -12.93
C TYR A 376 10.58 -9.45 -11.72
N VAL A 377 11.50 -9.15 -10.80
CA VAL A 377 11.19 -8.41 -9.56
C VAL A 377 12.38 -7.57 -9.08
N LYS A 378 12.07 -6.48 -8.38
CA LYS A 378 13.05 -5.47 -7.97
C LYS A 378 13.94 -5.91 -6.80
N VAL A 379 13.38 -5.96 -5.59
CA VAL A 379 14.11 -6.21 -4.33
C VAL A 379 13.15 -6.94 -3.37
N PRO A 380 13.60 -7.96 -2.62
CA PRO A 380 12.76 -8.59 -1.61
C PRO A 380 12.45 -7.63 -0.46
N VAL A 381 11.35 -7.87 0.24
CA VAL A 381 10.95 -7.09 1.42
C VAL A 381 10.77 -8.04 2.60
N ASN A 382 11.61 -7.91 3.63
CA ASN A 382 11.66 -8.80 4.79
C ASN A 382 11.96 -10.27 4.43
N GLY A 383 12.85 -10.51 3.47
CA GLY A 383 13.25 -11.86 3.03
C GLY A 383 12.20 -12.59 2.19
N ALA A 384 11.26 -11.87 1.56
CA ALA A 384 10.28 -12.44 0.64
C ALA A 384 10.04 -11.53 -0.58
N PHE A 385 9.72 -12.13 -1.72
CA PHE A 385 9.21 -11.42 -2.89
C PHE A 385 7.68 -11.40 -2.86
N SER A 386 7.10 -10.22 -3.03
CA SER A 386 5.65 -10.04 -3.13
C SER A 386 5.14 -10.55 -4.48
N GLU A 387 4.12 -11.40 -4.50
CA GLU A 387 3.47 -11.85 -5.74
C GLU A 387 2.84 -10.67 -6.53
N TYR A 388 2.62 -9.53 -5.88
CA TYR A 388 2.10 -8.32 -6.51
C TYR A 388 3.15 -7.51 -7.28
N ASP A 389 4.43 -7.65 -6.92
CA ASP A 389 5.56 -6.88 -7.47
C ASP A 389 6.30 -7.64 -8.59
N LEU A 390 5.84 -8.86 -8.91
CA LEU A 390 6.32 -9.64 -10.04
C LEU A 390 5.77 -9.07 -11.36
N SER A 391 6.64 -8.87 -12.35
CA SER A 391 6.29 -8.50 -13.72
C SER A 391 6.63 -9.63 -14.68
N ASP A 392 5.82 -9.79 -15.74
CA ASP A 392 6.11 -10.76 -16.82
C ASP A 392 7.19 -10.24 -17.80
N GLU A 393 7.50 -8.93 -17.78
CA GLU A 393 8.52 -8.28 -18.61
C GLU A 393 9.70 -7.75 -17.76
N PRO A 394 10.95 -7.78 -18.27
CA PRO A 394 12.12 -7.30 -17.55
C PRO A 394 12.12 -5.76 -17.48
N GLN A 395 11.96 -5.21 -16.28
CA GLN A 395 11.99 -3.76 -16.06
C GLN A 395 13.41 -3.28 -15.78
N HIS A 396 13.67 -1.98 -16.01
CA HIS A 396 14.96 -1.33 -15.79
C HIS A 396 15.49 -1.43 -14.34
N ASP A 397 14.62 -1.76 -13.37
CA ASP A 397 14.93 -1.96 -11.96
C ASP A 397 14.63 -3.39 -11.46
N SER A 398 14.38 -4.34 -12.37
CA SER A 398 14.22 -5.77 -12.04
C SER A 398 15.57 -6.47 -11.82
N ILE A 399 16.07 -6.44 -10.59
CA ILE A 399 17.37 -7.04 -10.22
C ILE A 399 17.32 -8.58 -10.25
N TYR A 400 16.14 -9.17 -10.05
CA TYR A 400 15.97 -10.62 -10.00
C TYR A 400 15.04 -11.12 -11.09
N GLU A 401 15.36 -12.30 -11.61
CA GLU A 401 14.47 -13.15 -12.39
C GLU A 401 14.15 -14.41 -11.55
N ILE A 402 12.90 -14.88 -11.66
CA ILE A 402 12.34 -15.99 -10.88
C ILE A 402 11.73 -17.00 -11.85
N HIS A 403 12.18 -18.24 -11.76
CA HIS A 403 11.72 -19.36 -12.58
C HIS A 403 10.74 -20.24 -11.78
N PHE A 404 9.52 -20.37 -12.29
CA PHE A 404 8.47 -21.18 -11.64
C PHE A 404 8.43 -22.58 -12.22
N ASP A 405 8.49 -23.59 -11.34
CA ASP A 405 8.37 -24.99 -11.74
C ASP A 405 6.88 -25.39 -11.84
N PRO A 406 6.38 -25.76 -13.03
CA PRO A 406 4.99 -26.20 -13.19
C PRO A 406 4.67 -27.53 -12.47
N GLN A 407 5.67 -28.33 -12.11
CA GLN A 407 5.48 -29.55 -11.31
C GLN A 407 5.31 -29.25 -9.82
N TRP A 408 5.84 -28.11 -9.33
CA TRP A 408 5.88 -27.74 -7.92
C TRP A 408 5.44 -26.28 -7.74
N PRO A 409 4.14 -25.94 -7.86
CA PRO A 409 3.65 -24.56 -7.87
C PRO A 409 3.86 -23.75 -6.57
N GLU A 410 4.37 -24.39 -5.51
CA GLU A 410 4.75 -23.77 -4.24
C GLU A 410 6.27 -23.53 -4.12
N LEU A 411 7.06 -23.92 -5.13
CA LEU A 411 8.51 -23.76 -5.21
C LEU A 411 8.90 -23.00 -6.49
N ALA A 412 9.96 -22.20 -6.40
CA ALA A 412 10.57 -21.50 -7.53
C ALA A 412 12.06 -21.30 -7.28
N THR A 413 12.87 -21.17 -8.33
CA THR A 413 14.27 -20.72 -8.20
C THR A 413 14.41 -19.27 -8.63
N PHE A 414 15.49 -18.61 -8.20
CA PHE A 414 15.77 -17.23 -8.59
C PHE A 414 17.26 -16.92 -8.67
N ASN A 415 17.60 -15.95 -9.50
CA ASN A 415 18.95 -15.51 -9.79
C ASN A 415 18.94 -14.00 -10.09
N VAL A 416 20.13 -13.39 -10.14
CA VAL A 416 20.27 -11.97 -10.52
C VAL A 416 20.21 -11.86 -12.05
N THR A 417 19.29 -11.04 -12.56
CA THR A 417 19.06 -10.78 -13.99
C THR A 417 20.38 -10.49 -14.71
N PRO A 418 20.71 -11.12 -15.85
CA PRO A 418 22.02 -10.97 -16.50
C PRO A 418 22.28 -9.62 -17.19
N ASN A 419 21.37 -8.65 -17.07
CA ASN A 419 21.42 -7.36 -17.76
C ASN A 419 22.44 -6.39 -17.10
N PRO A 420 23.52 -5.97 -17.81
CA PRO A 420 24.56 -5.12 -17.24
C PRO A 420 24.08 -3.72 -16.85
N ALA A 421 23.02 -3.20 -17.48
CA ALA A 421 22.44 -1.91 -17.10
C ALA A 421 21.83 -1.96 -15.68
N ILE A 422 21.26 -3.11 -15.30
CA ILE A 422 20.69 -3.35 -13.97
C ILE A 422 21.81 -3.65 -12.97
N HIS A 423 22.90 -4.32 -13.40
CA HIS A 423 24.06 -4.60 -12.54
C HIS A 423 24.68 -3.33 -11.98
N ALA A 424 24.83 -2.26 -12.77
CA ALA A 424 25.35 -0.99 -12.29
C ALA A 424 24.55 -0.43 -11.10
N TYR A 425 23.21 -0.50 -11.16
CA TYR A 425 22.32 -0.09 -10.06
C TYR A 425 22.37 -1.06 -8.87
N ALA A 426 22.37 -2.37 -9.12
CA ALA A 426 22.45 -3.39 -8.09
C ALA A 426 23.77 -3.36 -7.31
N ILE A 427 24.91 -3.11 -7.98
CA ILE A 427 26.23 -2.95 -7.37
C ILE A 427 26.26 -1.71 -6.45
N GLN A 428 25.77 -0.56 -6.93
CA GLN A 428 25.71 0.67 -6.13
C GLN A 428 24.80 0.53 -4.89
N SER A 429 23.74 -0.28 -4.99
CA SER A 429 22.74 -0.48 -3.93
C SER A 429 22.91 -1.79 -3.14
N ALA A 430 24.00 -2.54 -3.34
CA ALA A 430 24.12 -3.96 -2.95
C ALA A 430 23.71 -4.27 -1.50
N GLN A 431 24.05 -3.39 -0.54
CA GLN A 431 23.69 -3.55 0.88
C GLN A 431 22.18 -3.57 1.15
N TYR A 432 21.36 -3.00 0.25
CA TYR A 432 19.91 -2.97 0.32
C TYR A 432 19.28 -3.98 -0.65
N SER A 433 19.76 -4.02 -1.90
CA SER A 433 19.16 -4.83 -2.95
C SER A 433 19.55 -6.31 -2.90
N LEU A 434 20.83 -6.62 -2.63
CA LEU A 434 21.40 -7.97 -2.72
C LEU A 434 21.48 -8.67 -1.36
N ARG A 435 21.65 -7.92 -0.26
CA ARG A 435 21.87 -8.48 1.09
C ARG A 435 20.79 -9.47 1.56
N GLU A 436 19.52 -9.23 1.24
CA GLU A 436 18.43 -10.11 1.69
C GLU A 436 18.37 -11.41 0.91
N ALA A 437 18.52 -11.38 -0.42
CA ALA A 437 18.35 -12.58 -1.27
C ALA A 437 19.65 -13.29 -1.66
N CYS A 438 20.81 -12.64 -1.57
CA CYS A 438 22.09 -13.19 -2.03
C CYS A 438 23.10 -13.37 -0.90
N ARG A 439 24.02 -14.32 -1.11
CA ARG A 439 25.28 -14.45 -0.37
C ARG A 439 26.44 -14.07 -1.30
N TYR A 440 27.29 -13.15 -0.86
CA TYR A 440 28.40 -12.61 -1.63
C TYR A 440 29.51 -12.06 -0.73
N GLN A 441 30.71 -11.95 -1.28
CA GLN A 441 31.81 -11.21 -0.67
C GLN A 441 31.82 -9.78 -1.21
N GLN A 442 32.00 -8.78 -0.33
CA GLN A 442 31.99 -7.38 -0.76
C GLN A 442 33.25 -7.09 -1.61
N PRO A 443 33.11 -6.50 -2.82
CA PRO A 443 34.23 -6.32 -3.74
C PRO A 443 35.25 -5.31 -3.20
N SER A 444 36.54 -5.61 -3.36
CA SER A 444 37.67 -4.75 -2.99
C SER A 444 38.14 -3.83 -4.13
N SER A 445 37.71 -4.11 -5.36
CA SER A 445 37.98 -3.37 -6.59
C SER A 445 36.70 -2.75 -7.16
N PRO A 446 36.79 -1.76 -8.08
CA PRO A 446 35.65 -1.44 -8.93
C PRO A 446 35.22 -2.69 -9.71
N VAL A 447 33.92 -2.93 -9.74
CA VAL A 447 33.27 -4.06 -10.41
C VAL A 447 32.13 -3.56 -11.26
N THR A 448 31.79 -4.28 -12.32
CA THR A 448 30.84 -3.85 -13.35
C THR A 448 29.71 -4.84 -13.57
N ARG A 449 29.93 -6.11 -13.20
CA ARG A 449 29.02 -7.22 -13.47
C ARG A 449 28.76 -8.04 -12.22
N ILE A 450 27.56 -8.61 -12.13
CA ILE A 450 27.20 -9.63 -11.15
C ILE A 450 27.06 -10.96 -11.90
N VAL A 451 27.66 -12.02 -11.36
CA VAL A 451 27.49 -13.39 -11.87
C VAL A 451 26.87 -14.24 -10.76
N THR A 452 25.74 -14.87 -11.07
CA THR A 452 25.13 -15.87 -10.18
C THR A 452 25.91 -17.19 -10.32
N GLU A 453 26.46 -17.67 -9.22
CA GLU A 453 27.20 -18.94 -9.13
C GLU A 453 26.29 -20.09 -8.72
N GLU A 454 25.30 -19.81 -7.86
CA GLU A 454 24.22 -20.75 -7.49
C GLU A 454 22.90 -19.99 -7.40
N GLU A 455 21.83 -20.58 -7.92
CA GLU A 455 20.47 -20.07 -7.78
C GLU A 455 19.99 -20.14 -6.33
N GLY A 456 19.11 -19.21 -5.96
CA GLY A 456 18.37 -19.27 -4.70
C GLY A 456 17.05 -20.02 -4.86
N VAL A 457 16.45 -20.41 -3.74
CA VAL A 457 15.18 -21.17 -3.69
C VAL A 457 14.13 -20.37 -2.94
N LEU A 458 12.95 -20.28 -3.53
CA LEU A 458 11.75 -19.65 -2.96
C LEU A 458 10.70 -20.70 -2.61
N ARG A 459 9.95 -20.43 -1.55
CA ARG A 459 8.74 -21.16 -1.18
C ARG A 459 7.56 -20.21 -1.05
N LYS A 460 6.42 -20.56 -1.63
CA LYS A 460 5.19 -19.78 -1.48
C LYS A 460 4.62 -19.96 -0.08
N VAL A 461 4.43 -18.85 0.63
CA VAL A 461 3.88 -18.79 1.98
C VAL A 461 2.91 -17.60 2.07
N ALA A 462 1.63 -17.89 2.31
CA ALA A 462 0.57 -16.88 2.49
C ALA A 462 0.45 -15.82 1.35
N GLY A 463 0.78 -16.20 0.10
CA GLY A 463 0.74 -15.28 -1.05
C GLY A 463 2.00 -14.44 -1.28
N SER A 464 3.08 -14.74 -0.54
CA SER A 464 4.42 -14.19 -0.78
C SER A 464 5.42 -15.32 -1.04
N TRP A 465 6.46 -15.05 -1.82
CA TRP A 465 7.53 -15.98 -2.13
C TRP A 465 8.68 -15.79 -1.15
N GLN A 466 8.70 -16.56 -0.08
CA GLN A 466 9.71 -16.47 0.97
C GLN A 466 11.02 -17.11 0.51
N ILE A 467 12.14 -16.43 0.76
CA ILE A 467 13.48 -16.92 0.42
C ILE A 467 13.88 -18.00 1.41
N GLU A 468 13.90 -19.25 0.95
CA GLU A 468 14.34 -20.41 1.74
C GLU A 468 15.86 -20.61 1.62
N GLN A 469 16.42 -20.40 0.42
CA GLN A 469 17.87 -20.43 0.17
C GLN A 469 18.29 -19.18 -0.61
N LYS A 470 19.37 -18.54 -0.17
CA LYS A 470 19.96 -17.37 -0.85
C LYS A 470 20.82 -17.79 -2.04
N ALA A 471 20.67 -17.07 -3.15
CA ALA A 471 21.52 -17.23 -4.33
C ALA A 471 23.00 -16.89 -4.01
N ALA A 472 23.95 -17.67 -4.51
CA ALA A 472 25.37 -17.31 -4.44
C ALA A 472 25.72 -16.41 -5.63
N ILE A 473 26.34 -15.26 -5.38
CA ILE A 473 26.78 -14.35 -6.45
C ILE A 473 28.22 -13.89 -6.20
N ARG A 474 28.95 -13.66 -7.29
CA ARG A 474 30.23 -12.94 -7.30
C ARG A 474 30.14 -11.66 -8.14
N PHE A 475 31.13 -10.79 -7.96
CA PHE A 475 31.28 -9.57 -8.75
C PHE A 475 32.49 -9.71 -9.68
N GLU A 476 32.35 -9.18 -10.91
CA GLU A 476 33.38 -9.13 -11.97
C GLU A 476 33.62 -7.68 -12.43
#